data_AF-H2BTC8-F1
#
_entry.id   AF-H2BTC8-F1
#
_cell.length_a   1.000
_cell.length_b   1.000
_cell.length_c   1.000
_cell.angle_alpha   90.00
_cell.angle_beta   90.00
_cell.angle_gamma   90.00
#
_symmetry.space_group_name_H-M   'P 1'
#
loop_
_entity.id
_entity.type
_entity.pdbx_description
1 polymer ?
#
loop_
_entity_poly.entity_id
_entity_poly.type
_entity_poly.pdbx_seq_one_letter_code
_entity_poly.pdbx_strand_id
1 'polypeptide(L)'
;MVEKAQHKKGAKNVAVIVAHPDDETLWSGGTILMHPSYNWFIISLSRKKDPDRAPKFFKVIELFNAKGIMGALDDGPDQFPLEEAIVEKMVLELLPRDYFDVIITHDPQGEYTRHRRHEEVSRAVIKLWYFEKIHAGELWTYAYEDGNKKYYPQPVKNTSILNNLHHNIWKKKYDIITKVYGFQPGSFEAETTPKSEAFRKFRNPAEAYRWLIKKGNLGSTKQYVNNIFENQ
;
A
#
# COMPACT_ATOMS: atom_id res chain seq x y z
N MET A 1 -3.44 -28.11 -13.46
CA MET A 1 -4.56 -27.56 -12.67
C MET A 1 -3.96 -26.53 -11.73
N VAL A 2 -4.33 -25.26 -11.85
CA VAL A 2 -3.85 -24.21 -10.94
C VAL A 2 -4.78 -24.20 -9.74
N GLU A 3 -4.27 -24.55 -8.55
CA GLU A 3 -5.02 -24.39 -7.31
C GLU A 3 -5.34 -22.90 -7.14
N LYS A 4 -6.63 -22.54 -7.23
CA LYS A 4 -7.10 -21.19 -6.93
C LYS A 4 -6.82 -20.89 -5.46
N ALA A 5 -6.39 -19.66 -5.15
CA ALA A 5 -6.16 -19.21 -3.78
C ALA A 5 -7.37 -19.55 -2.89
N GLN A 6 -7.14 -20.41 -1.89
CA GLN A 6 -8.19 -20.87 -0.98
C GLN A 6 -8.28 -19.92 0.22
N HIS A 7 -9.49 -19.47 0.51
CA HIS A 7 -9.77 -18.72 1.72
C HIS A 7 -9.64 -19.64 2.94
N LYS A 8 -8.72 -19.31 3.86
CA LYS A 8 -8.39 -20.11 5.03
C LYS A 8 -9.26 -19.67 6.20
N LYS A 9 -10.16 -20.55 6.64
CA LYS A 9 -11.07 -20.28 7.76
C LYS A 9 -10.26 -20.06 9.05
N GLY A 10 -10.54 -18.96 9.75
CA GLY A 10 -9.85 -18.59 11.00
C GLY A 10 -8.47 -17.94 10.83
N ALA A 11 -8.00 -17.76 9.59
CA ALA A 11 -6.80 -16.97 9.31
C ALA A 11 -7.10 -15.46 9.31
N LYS A 12 -6.06 -14.64 9.56
CA LYS A 12 -6.18 -13.19 9.44
C LYS A 12 -6.48 -12.78 8.00
N ASN A 13 -7.41 -11.86 7.82
CA ASN A 13 -7.75 -11.22 6.56
C ASN A 13 -6.97 -9.91 6.45
N VAL A 14 -6.12 -9.77 5.43
CA VAL A 14 -5.29 -8.59 5.23
C VAL A 14 -5.48 -8.05 3.83
N ALA A 15 -5.78 -6.75 3.74
CA ALA A 15 -5.83 -6.04 2.48
C ALA A 15 -4.56 -5.23 2.26
N VAL A 16 -4.04 -5.23 1.03
CA VAL A 16 -2.95 -4.36 0.58
C VAL A 16 -3.49 -3.48 -0.55
N ILE A 17 -3.49 -2.17 -0.34
CA ILE A 17 -4.05 -1.19 -1.26
C ILE A 17 -2.90 -0.31 -1.76
N VAL A 18 -2.54 -0.46 -3.04
CA VAL A 18 -1.42 0.27 -3.64
C VAL A 18 -1.82 1.04 -4.89
N ALA A 19 -1.02 2.05 -5.22
CA ALA A 19 -1.18 2.85 -6.40
C ALA A 19 -0.88 2.07 -7.69
N HIS A 20 0.28 1.43 -7.75
CA HIS A 20 0.83 0.81 -8.96
C HIS A 20 1.13 -0.68 -8.75
N PRO A 21 1.15 -1.47 -9.84
CA PRO A 21 1.49 -2.89 -9.77
C PRO A 21 3.00 -3.11 -9.63
N ASP A 22 3.51 -3.39 -8.44
CA ASP A 22 4.91 -3.57 -8.02
C ASP A 22 5.08 -3.05 -6.60
N ASP A 23 4.37 -1.98 -6.25
CA ASP A 23 4.33 -1.38 -4.92
C ASP A 23 3.97 -2.42 -3.84
N GLU A 24 3.05 -3.34 -4.12
CA GLU A 24 2.70 -4.41 -3.17
C GLU A 24 3.91 -5.30 -2.86
N THR A 25 4.76 -5.53 -3.86
CA THR A 25 5.96 -6.33 -3.71
C THR A 25 7.08 -5.52 -3.11
N LEU A 26 7.34 -4.29 -3.56
CA LEU A 26 8.43 -3.43 -3.07
C LEU A 26 8.28 -3.13 -1.57
N TRP A 27 7.06 -2.80 -1.12
CA TRP A 27 6.86 -2.25 0.22
C TRP A 27 6.33 -3.27 1.24
N SER A 28 5.64 -4.33 0.79
CA SER A 28 5.11 -5.37 1.70
C SER A 28 5.31 -6.83 1.24
N GLY A 29 6.03 -7.07 0.14
CA GLY A 29 6.23 -8.41 -0.40
C GLY A 29 6.89 -9.38 0.58
N GLY A 30 7.83 -8.90 1.40
CA GLY A 30 8.45 -9.70 2.47
C GLY A 30 7.45 -10.08 3.56
N THR A 31 6.64 -9.13 4.01
CA THR A 31 5.57 -9.33 5.00
C THR A 31 4.54 -10.33 4.48
N ILE A 32 4.17 -10.25 3.21
CA ILE A 32 3.28 -11.23 2.56
C ILE A 32 3.92 -12.62 2.58
N LEU A 33 5.15 -12.74 2.11
CA LEU A 33 5.89 -14.00 2.03
C LEU A 33 6.17 -14.65 3.40
N MET A 34 6.28 -13.85 4.45
CA MET A 34 6.49 -14.33 5.82
C MET A 34 5.21 -14.86 6.48
N HIS A 35 4.03 -14.50 5.97
CA HIS A 35 2.75 -14.94 6.53
C HIS A 35 1.89 -15.65 5.48
N PRO A 36 2.34 -16.83 5.00
CA PRO A 36 1.62 -17.60 3.99
C PRO A 36 0.30 -18.19 4.51
N SER A 37 0.03 -18.13 5.81
CA SER A 37 -1.23 -18.58 6.42
C SER A 37 -2.34 -17.54 6.36
N TYR A 38 -2.03 -16.26 6.10
CA TYR A 38 -3.04 -15.20 6.03
C TYR A 38 -3.84 -15.26 4.72
N ASN A 39 -5.02 -14.64 4.74
CA ASN A 39 -5.83 -14.38 3.56
C ASN A 39 -5.50 -12.98 3.04
N TRP A 40 -4.76 -12.93 1.94
CA TRP A 40 -4.33 -11.69 1.31
C TRP A 40 -5.29 -11.25 0.21
N PHE A 41 -5.72 -9.99 0.25
CA PHE A 41 -6.44 -9.33 -0.84
C PHE A 41 -5.66 -8.09 -1.28
N ILE A 42 -5.18 -8.07 -2.51
CA ILE A 42 -4.26 -7.04 -2.99
C ILE A 42 -4.89 -6.29 -4.15
N ILE A 43 -4.97 -4.96 -4.05
CA ILE A 43 -5.45 -4.11 -5.15
C ILE A 43 -4.39 -3.11 -5.58
N SER A 44 -4.24 -2.96 -6.89
CA SER A 44 -3.55 -1.84 -7.52
C SER A 44 -4.59 -0.91 -8.15
N LEU A 45 -4.56 0.38 -7.84
CA LEU A 45 -5.57 1.33 -8.34
C LEU A 45 -5.37 1.72 -9.81
N SER A 46 -4.18 1.47 -10.37
CA SER A 46 -3.80 1.86 -11.73
C SER A 46 -3.46 0.68 -12.63
N ARG A 47 -3.25 1.00 -13.92
CA ARG A 47 -2.62 0.13 -14.93
C ARG A 47 -3.37 -1.14 -15.33
N LYS A 48 -4.65 -1.33 -14.98
CA LYS A 48 -5.43 -2.52 -15.40
C LYS A 48 -5.38 -2.83 -16.90
N LYS A 49 -5.29 -1.81 -17.74
CA LYS A 49 -5.26 -1.94 -19.22
C LYS A 49 -3.83 -2.01 -19.79
N ASP A 50 -2.81 -1.97 -18.95
CA ASP A 50 -1.41 -2.02 -19.37
C ASP A 50 -1.05 -3.45 -19.82
N PRO A 51 -0.72 -3.67 -21.11
CA PRO A 51 -0.50 -5.01 -21.64
C PRO A 51 0.79 -5.66 -21.12
N ASP A 52 1.71 -4.89 -20.53
CA ASP A 52 2.93 -5.41 -19.92
C ASP A 52 2.75 -5.60 -18.40
N ARG A 53 2.34 -4.55 -17.69
CA ARG A 53 2.31 -4.54 -16.22
C ARG A 53 1.15 -5.32 -15.61
N ALA A 54 -0.04 -5.31 -16.23
CA ALA A 54 -1.20 -5.97 -15.65
C ALA A 54 -1.05 -7.52 -15.60
N PRO A 55 -0.58 -8.21 -16.65
CA PRO A 55 -0.33 -9.65 -16.57
C PRO A 55 0.71 -10.02 -15.50
N LYS A 56 1.75 -9.18 -15.33
CA LYS A 56 2.79 -9.38 -14.32
C LYS A 56 2.24 -9.25 -12.90
N PHE A 57 1.38 -8.27 -12.64
CA PHE A 57 0.68 -8.13 -11.36
C PHE A 57 -0.08 -9.41 -11.00
N PHE A 58 -0.93 -9.92 -11.89
CA PHE A 58 -1.71 -11.13 -11.59
C PHE A 58 -0.84 -12.36 -11.37
N LYS A 59 0.28 -12.48 -12.10
CA LYS A 59 1.28 -13.53 -11.85
C LYS A 59 1.90 -13.41 -10.45
N VAL A 60 2.14 -12.20 -9.96
CA VAL A 60 2.63 -11.97 -8.59
C VAL A 60 1.56 -12.30 -7.54
N ILE A 61 0.30 -11.94 -7.79
CA ILE A 61 -0.82 -12.31 -6.91
C ILE A 61 -0.93 -13.84 -6.75
N GLU A 62 -0.74 -14.59 -7.83
CA GLU A 62 -0.68 -16.06 -7.78
C GLU A 62 0.52 -16.56 -6.95
N LEU A 63 1.71 -15.98 -7.14
CA LEU A 63 2.91 -16.35 -6.38
C LEU A 63 2.77 -16.08 -4.88
N PHE A 64 2.01 -15.06 -4.50
CA PHE A 64 1.67 -14.77 -3.11
C PHE A 64 0.53 -15.63 -2.55
N ASN A 65 -0.10 -16.49 -3.36
CA ASN A 65 -1.31 -17.23 -3.00
C ASN A 65 -2.41 -16.28 -2.46
N ALA A 66 -2.54 -15.13 -3.12
CA ALA A 66 -3.45 -14.04 -2.76
C ALA A 66 -4.64 -13.96 -3.74
N LYS A 67 -5.64 -13.16 -3.37
CA LYS A 67 -6.63 -12.61 -4.33
C LYS A 67 -6.21 -11.20 -4.71
N GLY A 68 -6.57 -10.75 -5.91
CA GLY A 68 -6.31 -9.36 -6.27
C GLY A 68 -7.08 -8.86 -7.48
N ILE A 69 -7.22 -7.53 -7.57
CA ILE A 69 -7.97 -6.81 -8.61
C ILE A 69 -7.22 -5.52 -8.94
N MET A 70 -7.23 -5.13 -10.22
CA MET A 70 -6.64 -3.86 -10.67
C MET A 70 -7.70 -2.84 -11.11
N GLY A 71 -7.44 -1.57 -10.82
CA GLY A 71 -8.12 -0.39 -11.33
C GLY A 71 -7.40 0.22 -12.54
N ALA A 72 -8.05 1.18 -13.20
CA ALA A 72 -7.55 1.79 -14.43
C ALA A 72 -7.21 3.28 -14.28
N LEU A 73 -6.89 3.74 -13.07
CA LEU A 73 -6.36 5.09 -12.90
C LEU A 73 -5.04 5.27 -13.66
N ASP A 74 -4.75 6.52 -14.01
CA ASP A 74 -3.58 6.91 -14.78
C ASP A 74 -2.27 6.67 -14.02
N ASP A 75 -1.29 6.16 -14.77
CA ASP A 75 0.13 5.88 -14.48
C ASP A 75 1.12 6.93 -15.04
N GLY A 76 2.05 7.55 -14.29
CA GLY A 76 3.21 8.25 -14.89
C GLY A 76 3.67 9.56 -14.24
N PRO A 77 4.82 10.11 -14.70
CA PRO A 77 5.38 11.36 -14.16
C PRO A 77 4.50 12.59 -14.46
N ASP A 78 3.71 12.53 -15.53
CA ASP A 78 2.84 13.62 -16.00
C ASP A 78 1.40 13.52 -15.46
N GLN A 79 1.17 12.69 -14.43
CA GLN A 79 -0.14 12.56 -13.79
C GLN A 79 -0.65 13.90 -13.26
N PHE A 80 -1.90 14.23 -13.62
CA PHE A 80 -2.62 15.35 -13.05
C PHE A 80 -3.19 14.97 -11.67
N PRO A 81 -3.38 15.94 -10.77
CA PRO A 81 -4.14 15.71 -9.54
C PRO A 81 -5.53 15.16 -9.86
N LEU A 82 -5.93 14.08 -9.21
CA LEU A 82 -7.32 13.62 -9.26
C LEU A 82 -8.14 14.21 -8.12
N GLU A 83 -9.43 14.39 -8.38
CA GLU A 83 -10.40 14.62 -7.30
C GLU A 83 -10.42 13.43 -6.34
N GLU A 84 -10.44 13.70 -5.04
CA GLU A 84 -10.40 12.67 -4.01
C GLU A 84 -11.52 11.63 -4.19
N ALA A 85 -12.72 12.08 -4.56
CA ALA A 85 -13.87 11.22 -4.79
C ALA A 85 -13.63 10.16 -5.88
N ILE A 86 -12.78 10.44 -6.88
CA ILE A 86 -12.43 9.46 -7.93
C ILE A 86 -11.59 8.34 -7.34
N VAL A 87 -10.60 8.68 -6.51
CA VAL A 87 -9.69 7.71 -5.88
C VAL A 87 -10.43 6.89 -4.83
N GLU A 88 -11.25 7.54 -4.00
CA GLU A 88 -12.12 6.87 -3.03
C GLU A 88 -13.09 5.88 -3.70
N LYS A 89 -13.75 6.31 -4.78
CA LYS A 89 -14.62 5.44 -5.57
C LYS A 89 -13.87 4.23 -6.12
N MET A 90 -12.67 4.44 -6.66
CA MET A 90 -11.85 3.33 -7.17
C MET A 90 -11.51 2.32 -6.06
N VAL A 91 -11.15 2.78 -4.85
CA VAL A 91 -10.92 1.88 -3.71
C VAL A 91 -12.18 1.07 -3.39
N LEU A 92 -13.34 1.72 -3.30
CA LEU A 92 -14.62 1.07 -2.97
C LEU A 92 -15.12 0.11 -4.05
N GLU A 93 -14.78 0.34 -5.32
CA GLU A 93 -15.13 -0.55 -6.43
C GLU A 93 -14.26 -1.81 -6.47
N LEU A 94 -12.99 -1.71 -6.04
CA LEU A 94 -12.02 -2.80 -6.10
C LEU A 94 -11.97 -3.64 -4.82
N LEU A 95 -12.13 -3.00 -3.66
CA LEU A 95 -12.05 -3.67 -2.37
C LEU A 95 -13.38 -4.37 -2.05
N PRO A 96 -13.38 -5.65 -1.66
CA PRO A 96 -14.62 -6.32 -1.27
C PRO A 96 -15.17 -5.66 0.01
N ARG A 97 -16.49 -5.69 0.16
CA ARG A 97 -17.19 -5.15 1.34
C ARG A 97 -17.12 -6.14 2.51
N ASP A 98 -15.90 -6.46 2.91
CA ASP A 98 -15.56 -7.37 4.01
C ASP A 98 -14.83 -6.62 5.14
N TYR A 99 -14.78 -7.24 6.31
CA TYR A 99 -13.90 -6.79 7.40
C TYR A 99 -12.49 -7.35 7.21
N PHE A 100 -11.48 -6.49 7.38
CA PHE A 100 -10.07 -6.88 7.40
C PHE A 100 -9.48 -6.75 8.81
N ASP A 101 -8.64 -7.68 9.22
CA ASP A 101 -7.85 -7.50 10.44
C ASP A 101 -6.86 -6.35 10.28
N VAL A 102 -6.27 -6.21 9.08
CA VAL A 102 -5.30 -5.18 8.74
C VAL A 102 -5.55 -4.68 7.31
N ILE A 103 -5.49 -3.37 7.12
CA ILE A 103 -5.28 -2.74 5.81
C ILE A 103 -3.86 -2.18 5.77
N ILE A 104 -3.13 -2.43 4.69
CA ILE A 104 -1.79 -1.88 4.41
C ILE A 104 -1.89 -0.95 3.21
N THR A 105 -1.34 0.26 3.30
CA THR A 105 -1.37 1.25 2.21
C THR A 105 -0.16 2.20 2.27
N HIS A 106 -0.11 3.17 1.37
CA HIS A 106 0.92 4.21 1.32
C HIS A 106 0.86 5.18 2.51
N ASP A 107 1.97 5.87 2.80
CA ASP A 107 2.04 7.02 3.70
C ASP A 107 1.51 8.29 3.01
N PRO A 108 0.86 9.21 3.75
CA PRO A 108 0.39 10.47 3.18
C PRO A 108 1.46 11.37 2.56
N GLN A 109 2.75 11.16 2.87
CA GLN A 109 3.86 11.87 2.25
C GLN A 109 4.53 11.09 1.10
N GLY A 110 4.05 9.88 0.82
CA GLY A 110 4.73 8.88 -0.01
C GLY A 110 5.87 8.18 0.75
N GLU A 111 6.34 7.05 0.21
CA GLU A 111 7.43 6.24 0.78
C GLU A 111 8.82 6.76 0.39
N TYR A 112 8.87 7.46 -0.72
CA TYR A 112 10.04 8.06 -1.32
C TYR A 112 9.58 9.23 -2.17
N THR A 113 10.53 9.96 -2.76
CA THR A 113 10.34 10.96 -3.83
C THR A 113 8.89 11.17 -4.20
N ARG A 114 8.39 12.40 -4.01
CA ARG A 114 6.99 12.78 -4.23
C ARG A 114 6.32 12.00 -5.37
N HIS A 115 5.53 10.99 -4.99
CA HIS A 115 4.73 10.17 -5.89
C HIS A 115 3.26 10.51 -5.66
N ARG A 116 2.70 11.32 -6.55
CA ARG A 116 1.35 11.88 -6.40
C ARG A 116 0.30 10.80 -6.12
N ARG A 117 0.32 9.71 -6.89
CA ARG A 117 -0.65 8.63 -6.72
C ARG A 117 -0.57 7.95 -5.35
N HIS A 118 0.63 7.81 -4.78
CA HIS A 118 0.84 7.24 -3.44
C HIS A 118 0.14 8.11 -2.39
N GLU A 119 0.36 9.43 -2.44
CA GLU A 119 -0.28 10.41 -1.54
C GLU A 119 -1.82 10.38 -1.67
N GLU A 120 -2.33 10.32 -2.90
CA GLU A 120 -3.78 10.27 -3.18
C GLU A 120 -4.44 8.98 -2.69
N VAL A 121 -3.80 7.82 -2.93
CA VAL A 121 -4.27 6.52 -2.42
C VAL A 121 -4.26 6.51 -0.90
N SER A 122 -3.18 6.97 -0.27
CA SER A 122 -3.08 7.05 1.19
C SER A 122 -4.20 7.89 1.79
N ARG A 123 -4.42 9.09 1.23
CA ARG A 123 -5.48 10.00 1.67
C ARG A 123 -6.86 9.37 1.54
N ALA A 124 -7.17 8.74 0.42
CA ALA A 124 -8.44 8.07 0.18
C ALA A 124 -8.66 6.93 1.18
N VAL A 125 -7.67 6.06 1.40
CA VAL A 125 -7.80 4.92 2.33
C VAL A 125 -8.00 5.41 3.77
N ILE A 126 -7.23 6.39 4.23
CA ILE A 126 -7.39 6.94 5.60
C ILE A 126 -8.77 7.58 5.78
N LYS A 127 -9.25 8.35 4.79
CA LYS A 127 -10.60 8.95 4.82
C LYS A 127 -11.69 7.90 4.85
N LEU A 128 -11.63 6.92 3.95
CA LEU A 128 -12.60 5.84 3.90
C LEU A 128 -12.64 5.04 5.21
N TRP A 129 -11.50 4.81 5.86
CA TRP A 129 -11.46 4.13 7.16
C TRP A 129 -12.03 5.00 8.28
N TYR A 130 -11.67 6.30 8.30
CA TYR A 130 -12.19 7.26 9.28
C TYR A 130 -13.70 7.46 9.20
N PHE A 131 -14.27 7.51 7.99
CA PHE A 131 -15.71 7.64 7.76
C PHE A 131 -16.45 6.30 7.68
N GLU A 132 -15.81 5.21 8.13
CA GLU A 132 -16.39 3.86 8.22
C GLU A 132 -16.97 3.34 6.88
N LYS A 133 -16.36 3.73 5.75
CA LYS A 133 -16.68 3.23 4.41
C LYS A 133 -15.91 1.96 4.05
N ILE A 134 -14.77 1.73 4.71
CA ILE A 134 -14.03 0.46 4.73
C ILE A 134 -13.77 0.08 6.18
N HIS A 135 -13.75 -1.22 6.49
CA HIS A 135 -13.68 -1.70 7.87
C HIS A 135 -12.40 -2.49 8.10
N ALA A 136 -11.58 -2.03 9.05
CA ALA A 136 -10.42 -2.75 9.51
C ALA A 136 -10.11 -2.56 10.98
N GLY A 137 -9.52 -3.57 11.62
CA GLY A 137 -9.04 -3.51 13.01
C GLY A 137 -7.77 -2.65 13.16
N GLU A 138 -6.88 -2.70 12.17
CA GLU A 138 -5.67 -1.87 12.12
C GLU A 138 -5.45 -1.31 10.70
N LEU A 139 -4.86 -0.11 10.63
CA LEU A 139 -4.34 0.46 9.39
C LEU A 139 -2.82 0.61 9.52
N TRP A 140 -2.09 0.07 8.55
CA TRP A 140 -0.64 0.19 8.47
C TRP A 140 -0.28 1.02 7.24
N THR A 141 0.48 2.10 7.44
CA THR A 141 1.08 2.85 6.32
C THR A 141 2.54 2.45 6.20
N TYR A 142 3.06 2.37 4.97
CA TYR A 142 4.49 2.20 4.75
C TYR A 142 5.28 3.33 5.44
N ALA A 143 6.51 3.06 5.87
CA ALA A 143 7.32 4.01 6.61
C ALA A 143 8.75 4.05 6.08
N TYR A 144 8.95 4.81 5.02
CA TYR A 144 10.23 4.96 4.33
C TYR A 144 10.57 6.44 4.11
N GLU A 145 11.84 6.70 3.81
CA GLU A 145 12.33 8.01 3.41
C GLU A 145 13.55 7.86 2.49
N ASP A 146 13.80 8.84 1.62
CA ASP A 146 14.87 8.79 0.60
C ASP A 146 15.81 10.01 0.66
N GLY A 147 15.79 10.74 1.78
CA GLY A 147 16.56 11.97 1.95
C GLY A 147 16.24 13.07 0.94
N ASN A 148 15.04 13.04 0.34
CA ASN A 148 14.64 13.88 -0.80
C ASN A 148 15.52 13.59 -2.02
N LYS A 149 15.48 12.33 -2.51
CA LYS A 149 16.27 11.80 -3.64
C LYS A 149 17.77 11.63 -3.41
N LYS A 150 18.25 11.73 -2.18
CA LYS A 150 19.69 11.60 -1.89
C LYS A 150 20.18 10.16 -1.92
N TYR A 151 19.28 9.21 -1.67
CA TYR A 151 19.56 7.78 -1.66
C TYR A 151 18.29 7.00 -2.01
N TYR A 152 18.45 5.69 -2.26
CA TYR A 152 17.30 4.81 -2.40
C TYR A 152 16.49 4.72 -1.09
N PRO A 153 15.18 4.51 -1.17
CA PRO A 153 14.28 4.54 -0.02
C PRO A 153 14.75 3.60 1.10
N GLN A 154 14.84 4.14 2.32
CA GLN A 154 15.27 3.43 3.51
C GLN A 154 14.13 3.35 4.54
N PRO A 155 14.01 2.23 5.27
CA PRO A 155 13.02 2.10 6.32
C PRO A 155 13.28 3.09 7.46
N VAL A 156 12.23 3.79 7.90
CA VAL A 156 12.30 4.67 9.07
C VAL A 156 12.51 3.80 10.33
N LYS A 157 13.67 3.91 10.96
CA LYS A 157 14.10 3.02 12.06
C LYS A 157 13.18 3.06 13.30
N ASN A 158 12.63 4.22 13.63
CA ASN A 158 11.79 4.43 14.83
C ASN A 158 10.29 4.41 14.50
N THR A 159 9.88 3.42 13.69
CA THR A 159 8.47 3.22 13.35
C THR A 159 7.82 2.13 14.22
N SER A 160 6.50 1.97 14.11
CA SER A 160 5.74 1.01 14.91
C SER A 160 6.10 -0.45 14.64
N ILE A 161 6.47 -0.77 13.40
CA ILE A 161 6.83 -2.12 12.94
C ILE A 161 8.04 -2.01 12.04
N LEU A 162 9.14 -2.69 12.40
CA LEU A 162 10.34 -2.80 11.55
C LEU A 162 10.73 -4.27 11.46
N ASN A 163 10.55 -4.86 10.28
CA ASN A 163 10.82 -6.27 10.01
C ASN A 163 12.09 -6.39 9.16
N ASN A 164 13.17 -6.91 9.74
CA ASN A 164 14.35 -7.29 8.96
C ASN A 164 14.06 -8.62 8.25
N LEU A 165 14.14 -8.63 6.92
CA LEU A 165 13.82 -9.81 6.13
C LEU A 165 15.00 -10.79 6.18
N HIS A 166 14.71 -12.06 6.48
CA HIS A 166 15.68 -13.12 6.26
C HIS A 166 16.11 -13.15 4.79
N HIS A 167 17.38 -13.50 4.55
CA HIS A 167 17.97 -13.48 3.20
C HIS A 167 17.14 -14.25 2.16
N ASN A 168 16.55 -15.39 2.54
CA ASN A 168 15.69 -16.18 1.65
C ASN A 168 14.37 -15.48 1.28
N ILE A 169 13.75 -14.75 2.22
CA ILE A 169 12.54 -13.95 1.97
C ILE A 169 12.88 -12.76 1.09
N TRP A 170 13.92 -12.00 1.43
CA TRP A 170 14.37 -10.88 0.61
C TRP A 170 14.75 -11.33 -0.80
N LYS A 171 15.46 -12.46 -0.95
CA LYS A 171 15.81 -13.01 -2.26
C LYS A 171 14.57 -13.34 -3.09
N LYS A 172 13.54 -13.95 -2.49
CA LYS A 172 12.27 -14.21 -3.20
C LYS A 172 11.60 -12.92 -3.66
N LYS A 173 11.55 -11.91 -2.77
CA LYS A 173 11.03 -10.58 -3.08
C LYS A 173 11.79 -9.93 -4.25
N TYR A 174 13.12 -9.96 -4.21
CA TYR A 174 14.00 -9.46 -5.27
C TYR A 174 13.83 -10.23 -6.59
N ASP A 175 13.70 -11.56 -6.53
CA ASP A 175 13.41 -12.40 -7.69
C ASP A 175 12.05 -12.04 -8.31
N ILE A 176 11.03 -11.69 -7.53
CA ILE A 176 9.74 -11.23 -8.05
C ILE A 176 9.91 -9.90 -8.80
N ILE A 177 10.56 -8.91 -8.19
CA ILE A 177 10.83 -7.60 -8.84
C ILE A 177 11.60 -7.78 -10.15
N THR A 178 12.68 -8.56 -10.13
CA THR A 178 13.57 -8.63 -11.29
C THR A 178 13.13 -9.64 -12.36
N LYS A 179 12.56 -10.79 -11.98
CA LYS A 179 12.24 -11.87 -12.91
C LYS A 179 10.77 -11.96 -13.28
N VAL A 180 9.87 -11.45 -12.42
CA VAL A 180 8.43 -11.48 -12.68
C VAL A 180 7.98 -10.13 -13.22
N TYR A 181 8.28 -9.04 -12.52
CA TYR A 181 8.02 -7.70 -13.06
C TYR A 181 9.00 -7.30 -14.18
N GLY A 182 10.19 -7.91 -14.21
CA GLY A 182 11.14 -7.74 -15.31
C GLY A 182 12.04 -6.50 -15.16
N PHE A 183 12.06 -5.88 -13.98
CA PHE A 183 12.95 -4.76 -13.70
C PHE A 183 14.41 -5.22 -13.73
N GLN A 184 15.22 -4.55 -14.54
CA GLN A 184 16.61 -4.97 -14.73
C GLN A 184 17.44 -4.71 -13.47
N PRO A 185 18.47 -5.52 -13.18
CA PRO A 185 19.49 -5.14 -12.19
C PRO A 185 20.03 -3.73 -12.49
N GLY A 186 20.16 -2.88 -11.47
CA GLY A 186 20.51 -1.46 -11.64
C GLY A 186 19.34 -0.50 -11.93
N SER A 187 18.13 -1.01 -12.16
CA SER A 187 16.91 -0.17 -12.17
C SER A 187 16.57 0.34 -10.77
N PHE A 188 15.76 1.40 -10.71
CA PHE A 188 15.31 1.96 -9.44
C PHE A 188 14.63 0.90 -8.56
N GLU A 189 13.73 0.10 -9.13
CA GLU A 189 12.94 -0.90 -8.41
C GLU A 189 13.84 -2.03 -7.87
N ALA A 190 14.80 -2.49 -8.67
CA ALA A 190 15.75 -3.51 -8.24
C ALA A 190 16.65 -3.00 -7.10
N GLU A 191 17.24 -1.82 -7.24
CA GLU A 191 18.15 -1.24 -6.24
C GLU A 191 17.41 -0.82 -4.96
N THR A 192 16.15 -0.37 -5.10
CA THR A 192 15.30 0.03 -3.98
C THR A 192 14.82 -1.15 -3.16
N THR A 193 14.70 -2.35 -3.74
CA THR A 193 14.07 -3.52 -3.11
C THR A 193 14.60 -3.74 -1.68
N PRO A 194 13.85 -3.32 -0.64
CA PRO A 194 14.45 -3.09 0.66
C PRO A 194 14.61 -4.40 1.42
N LYS A 195 15.72 -4.53 2.15
CA LYS A 195 16.05 -5.67 3.03
C LYS A 195 15.25 -5.69 4.34
N SER A 196 14.57 -4.59 4.64
CA SER A 196 13.67 -4.50 5.78
C SER A 196 12.37 -3.79 5.37
N GLU A 197 11.28 -4.14 6.03
CA GLU A 197 9.97 -3.54 5.82
C GLU A 197 9.51 -2.79 7.05
N ALA A 198 9.07 -1.56 6.84
CA ALA A 198 8.76 -0.63 7.90
C ALA A 198 7.33 -0.11 7.74
N PHE A 199 6.57 -0.15 8.83
CA PHE A 199 5.18 0.30 8.85
C PHE A 199 4.90 1.15 10.08
N ARG A 200 4.12 2.22 9.89
CA ARG A 200 3.44 2.91 10.97
C ARG A 200 2.08 2.26 11.18
N LYS A 201 1.77 1.92 12.43
CA LYS A 201 0.52 1.23 12.77
C LYS A 201 -0.44 2.17 13.48
N PHE A 202 -1.69 2.16 13.05
CA PHE A 202 -2.82 2.83 13.68
C PHE A 202 -3.86 1.80 14.11
N ARG A 203 -4.41 1.96 15.32
CA ARG A 203 -5.54 1.17 15.85
C ARG A 203 -6.82 1.98 16.01
N ASN A 204 -6.71 3.29 15.78
CA ASN A 204 -7.80 4.23 15.90
C ASN A 204 -7.88 5.06 14.61
N PRO A 205 -9.02 5.04 13.89
CA PRO A 205 -9.19 5.83 12.67
C PRO A 205 -8.93 7.33 12.87
N ALA A 206 -9.30 7.90 14.03
CA ALA A 206 -9.06 9.30 14.34
C ALA A 206 -7.57 9.63 14.54
N GLU A 207 -6.74 8.67 14.94
CA GLU A 207 -5.28 8.86 14.99
C GLU A 207 -4.69 8.94 13.59
N ALA A 208 -5.06 8.02 12.69
CA ALA A 208 -4.63 8.04 11.29
C ALA A 208 -5.11 9.31 10.57
N TYR A 209 -6.35 9.74 10.83
CA TYR A 209 -6.89 10.97 10.23
C TYR A 209 -6.16 12.23 10.73
N ARG A 210 -5.87 12.33 12.03
CA ARG A 210 -5.03 13.43 12.56
C ARG A 210 -3.62 13.42 11.97
N TRP A 211 -3.04 12.24 11.77
CA TRP A 211 -1.75 12.08 11.09
C TRP A 211 -1.81 12.64 9.66
N LEU A 212 -2.81 12.25 8.89
CA LEU A 212 -3.06 12.75 7.54
C LEU A 212 -3.13 14.29 7.51
N ILE A 213 -3.92 14.91 8.39
CA ILE A 213 -4.05 16.38 8.45
C ILE A 213 -2.70 17.05 8.77
N LYS A 214 -1.96 16.52 9.75
CA LYS A 214 -0.66 17.08 10.15
C LYS A 214 0.40 16.98 9.04
N LYS A 215 0.36 15.91 8.25
CA LYS A 215 1.43 15.55 7.30
C LYS A 215 1.16 15.94 5.86
N GLY A 216 -0.11 16.03 5.45
CA GLY A 216 -0.50 16.35 4.08
C GLY A 216 -0.44 17.83 3.72
N ASN A 217 0.02 18.72 4.62
CA ASN A 217 -0.09 20.18 4.45
C ASN A 217 -1.49 20.60 3.97
N LEU A 218 -2.54 19.89 4.39
CA LEU A 218 -3.92 20.33 4.25
C LEU A 218 -4.08 21.49 5.22
N GLY A 219 -3.64 22.67 4.76
CA GLY A 219 -3.58 23.88 5.55
C GLY A 219 -4.91 24.11 6.24
N SER A 220 -4.82 24.40 7.54
CA SER A 220 -5.76 25.16 8.36
C SER A 220 -6.96 25.76 7.61
N THR A 221 -7.91 24.95 7.20
CA THR A 221 -9.29 25.41 7.12
C THR A 221 -9.77 25.34 8.56
N LYS A 222 -9.89 26.51 9.20
CA LYS A 222 -10.38 26.73 10.57
C LYS A 222 -11.72 26.04 10.90
N GLN A 223 -12.31 25.32 9.96
CA GLN A 223 -13.58 24.63 10.06
C GLN A 223 -13.46 23.16 10.51
N TYR A 224 -12.32 22.49 10.30
CA TYR A 224 -12.19 21.05 10.63
C TYR A 224 -11.65 20.77 12.03
N VAL A 225 -10.85 21.70 12.60
CA VAL A 225 -10.23 21.48 13.91
C VAL A 225 -11.24 21.65 15.06
N ASN A 226 -12.28 22.47 14.88
CA ASN A 226 -13.28 22.73 15.92
C ASN A 226 -14.20 21.52 16.21
N ASN A 227 -14.48 20.66 15.21
CA ASN A 227 -15.34 19.49 15.41
C ASN A 227 -14.68 18.32 16.14
N ILE A 228 -13.35 18.32 16.33
CA ILE A 228 -12.64 17.22 17.00
C ILE A 228 -12.57 17.42 18.52
N PHE A 229 -12.79 18.64 19.02
CA PHE A 229 -12.67 18.97 20.45
C PHE A 229 -14.00 19.22 21.16
N GLU A 230 -15.14 19.19 20.47
CA GLU A 230 -16.47 19.41 21.09
C GLU A 230 -17.24 18.12 21.41
N ASN A 231 -16.74 16.94 21.03
CA ASN A 231 -17.38 15.64 21.33
C ASN A 231 -16.45 14.69 22.10
N GLN A 232 -15.83 15.19 23.19
CA GLN A 232 -15.26 14.36 24.26
C GLN A 232 -16.06 14.52 25.53
#